data_AF-A0A9D5DQP5-F1
#
_entry.id   AF-A0A9D5DQP5-F1
#
_cell.length_a   1.000
_cell.length_b   1.000
_cell.length_c   1.000
_cell.angle_alpha   90.00
_cell.angle_beta   90.00
_cell.angle_gamma   90.00
#
_symmetry.space_group_name_H-M   'P 1'
#
loop_
_entity.id
_entity.type
_entity.pdbx_description
1 polymer ?
#
loop_
_entity_poly.entity_id
_entity_poly.type
_entity_poly.pdbx_seq_one_letter_code
_entity_poly.pdbx_strand_id
1 'polypeptide(L)'
;MSSNYWDEAKSMLLDDKALNDVLKFHQNTTRITDINSVLGKDEIRSTWIEEKRGRVIHADTFLKRYSFDELHESLWHITNVLKHYIDTDSLNFTLPVLGVFKDQFELETGFYTFDFENRYLVKYQEIDDSVELLQPIRREFHLSLSFFLSIEEAVFILGRQGYRDGLVQIGEWFGKVTSHLTLVHWLRTIFIPDQPWTYVLGLNLRKQFHIKTIFIGEKK
;
A
#
# COMPACT_ATOMS: atom_id res chain seq x y z
N MET A 1 -2.10 -24.12 -27.51
CA MET A 1 -2.53 -24.43 -26.12
C MET A 1 -3.36 -25.70 -26.21
N SER A 2 -3.14 -26.70 -25.34
CA SER A 2 -3.84 -27.99 -25.44
C SER A 2 -5.35 -27.83 -25.21
N SER A 3 -6.15 -28.63 -25.90
CA SER A 3 -7.63 -28.59 -25.93
C SER A 3 -8.33 -29.08 -24.65
N ASN A 4 -7.59 -29.24 -23.54
CA ASN A 4 -8.16 -29.76 -22.30
C ASN A 4 -8.59 -28.59 -21.41
N TYR A 5 -9.68 -27.93 -21.78
CA TYR A 5 -10.38 -27.06 -20.85
C TYR A 5 -11.16 -27.94 -19.88
N TRP A 6 -10.87 -27.82 -18.58
CA TRP A 6 -11.63 -28.45 -17.51
C TRP A 6 -13.04 -27.83 -17.35
N ASP A 7 -13.31 -26.74 -18.07
CA ASP A 7 -14.56 -25.98 -18.08
C ASP A 7 -14.76 -25.35 -19.48
N GLU A 8 -15.61 -25.97 -20.30
CA GLU A 8 -15.92 -25.52 -21.66
C GLU A 8 -16.70 -24.20 -21.69
N ALA A 9 -17.54 -23.92 -20.70
CA ALA A 9 -18.26 -22.66 -20.63
C ALA A 9 -17.29 -21.49 -20.40
N LYS A 10 -16.29 -21.70 -19.55
CA LYS A 10 -15.21 -20.73 -19.33
C LYS A 10 -14.41 -20.47 -20.61
N SER A 11 -14.12 -21.48 -21.43
CA SER A 11 -13.34 -21.28 -22.66
C SER A 11 -14.07 -20.41 -23.69
N MET A 12 -15.41 -20.46 -23.71
CA MET A 12 -16.23 -19.63 -24.59
C MET A 12 -16.38 -18.18 -24.11
N LEU A 13 -16.25 -17.94 -22.81
CA LEU A 13 -16.44 -16.62 -22.18
C LEU A 13 -15.12 -15.89 -21.88
N LEU A 14 -13.98 -16.56 -22.05
CA LEU A 14 -12.67 -16.03 -21.72
C LEU A 14 -12.25 -14.96 -22.74
N ASP A 15 -11.88 -13.78 -22.24
CA ASP A 15 -11.17 -12.80 -23.06
C ASP A 15 -9.70 -13.25 -23.22
N ASP A 16 -9.42 -13.93 -24.33
CA ASP A 16 -8.09 -14.42 -24.67
C ASP A 16 -7.05 -13.29 -24.75
N LYS A 17 -7.45 -12.08 -25.15
CA LYS A 17 -6.52 -10.94 -25.21
C LYS A 17 -6.13 -10.52 -23.80
N ALA A 18 -7.11 -10.31 -22.92
CA ALA A 18 -6.86 -9.97 -21.53
C ALA A 18 -6.02 -11.04 -20.82
N LEU A 19 -6.32 -12.33 -21.04
CA LEU A 19 -5.51 -13.41 -20.49
C LEU A 19 -4.06 -13.34 -20.99
N ASN A 20 -3.85 -13.19 -22.30
CA ASN A 20 -2.51 -13.13 -22.88
C ASN A 20 -1.69 -11.95 -22.35
N ASP A 21 -2.32 -10.79 -22.16
CA ASP A 21 -1.65 -9.61 -21.60
C ASP A 21 -1.22 -9.85 -20.15
N VAL A 22 -2.08 -10.47 -19.34
CA VAL A 22 -1.74 -10.87 -17.96
C VAL A 22 -0.64 -11.94 -17.94
N LEU A 23 -0.70 -12.95 -18.81
CA LEU A 23 0.32 -14.00 -18.87
C LEU A 23 1.69 -13.44 -19.27
N LYS A 24 1.75 -12.54 -20.24
CA LYS A 24 2.99 -11.85 -20.62
C LYS A 24 3.55 -11.04 -19.46
N PHE A 25 2.70 -10.34 -18.74
CA PHE A 25 3.11 -9.57 -17.57
C PHE A 25 3.67 -10.52 -16.49
N HIS A 26 2.92 -11.56 -16.13
CA HIS A 26 3.34 -12.58 -15.16
C HIS A 26 4.70 -13.19 -15.51
N GLN A 27 4.86 -13.72 -16.72
CA GLN A 27 6.10 -14.33 -17.20
C GLN A 27 7.29 -13.37 -17.16
N ASN A 28 7.07 -12.07 -17.45
CA ASN A 28 8.11 -11.06 -17.37
C ASN A 28 8.51 -10.71 -15.94
N THR A 29 7.60 -10.88 -14.97
CA THR A 29 7.86 -10.64 -13.54
C THR A 29 8.41 -11.85 -12.81
N THR A 30 8.23 -13.07 -13.33
CA THR A 30 8.78 -14.31 -12.78
C THR A 30 10.08 -14.68 -13.52
N ARG A 31 11.23 -14.19 -13.07
CA ARG A 31 12.51 -14.54 -13.70
C ARG A 31 13.20 -15.68 -12.95
N ILE A 32 13.67 -16.69 -13.67
CA ILE A 32 14.57 -17.76 -13.17
C ILE A 32 16.01 -17.23 -13.20
N THR A 33 16.32 -16.22 -12.41
CA THR A 33 17.70 -15.72 -12.28
C THR A 33 18.04 -15.54 -10.82
N ASP A 34 19.20 -16.09 -10.45
CA ASP A 34 19.77 -16.04 -9.10
C ASP A 34 19.79 -14.59 -8.58
N ILE A 35 19.22 -14.37 -7.39
CA ILE A 35 19.11 -13.03 -6.76
C ILE A 35 20.50 -12.40 -6.60
N ASN A 36 21.54 -13.24 -6.44
CA ASN A 36 22.94 -12.84 -6.35
C ASN A 36 23.47 -12.19 -7.64
N SER A 37 22.86 -12.47 -8.79
CA SER A 37 23.24 -11.87 -10.08
C SER A 37 22.76 -10.42 -10.25
N VAL A 38 21.75 -9.99 -9.49
CA VAL A 38 21.12 -8.66 -9.58
C VAL A 38 21.75 -7.67 -8.58
N LEU A 39 22.14 -8.16 -7.41
CA LEU A 39 22.69 -7.34 -6.32
C LEU A 39 24.23 -7.17 -6.42
N GLY A 40 24.94 -8.15 -6.98
CA GLY A 40 26.40 -8.24 -6.87
C GLY A 40 27.26 -7.39 -7.82
N LYS A 41 26.73 -6.39 -8.54
CA LYS A 41 27.51 -5.68 -9.59
C LYS A 41 27.48 -4.14 -9.56
N ASP A 42 26.74 -3.52 -8.65
CA ASP A 42 26.58 -2.07 -8.62
C ASP A 42 26.75 -1.54 -7.19
N GLU A 43 27.94 -1.00 -6.90
CA GLU A 43 28.30 -0.47 -5.58
C GLU A 43 27.41 0.73 -5.20
N ILE A 44 27.07 1.60 -6.15
CA ILE A 44 26.22 2.77 -5.91
C ILE A 44 24.82 2.31 -5.49
N ARG A 45 24.27 1.33 -6.20
CA ARG A 45 22.96 0.74 -5.87
C ARG A 45 23.00 0.03 -4.51
N SER A 46 24.07 -0.68 -4.21
CA SER A 46 24.24 -1.35 -2.91
C SER A 46 24.28 -0.35 -1.75
N THR A 47 25.04 0.75 -1.89
CA THR A 47 25.07 1.83 -0.89
C THR A 47 23.70 2.46 -0.71
N TRP A 48 22.99 2.75 -1.79
CA TRP A 48 21.63 3.32 -1.71
C TRP A 48 20.64 2.37 -1.01
N ILE A 49 20.73 1.06 -1.27
CA ILE A 49 19.89 0.06 -0.61
C ILE A 49 20.14 0.04 0.90
N GLU A 50 21.42 0.02 1.32
CA GLU A 50 21.76 0.05 2.75
C GLU A 50 21.32 1.34 3.43
N GLU A 51 21.42 2.49 2.76
CA GLU A 51 20.91 3.76 3.28
C GLU A 51 19.40 3.74 3.49
N LYS A 52 18.64 3.06 2.63
CA LYS A 52 17.17 2.99 2.66
C LYS A 52 16.60 1.81 3.43
N ARG A 53 17.45 0.93 3.94
CA ARG A 53 17.05 -0.26 4.70
C ARG A 53 16.16 0.11 5.89
N GLY A 54 15.02 -0.55 6.04
CA GLY A 54 14.06 -0.28 7.11
C GLY A 54 13.33 1.08 7.02
N ARG A 55 13.46 1.82 5.92
CA ARG A 55 12.73 3.07 5.70
C ARG A 55 11.48 2.84 4.87
N VAL A 56 10.48 3.68 5.07
CA VAL A 56 9.26 3.73 4.27
C VAL A 56 9.19 5.08 3.58
N ILE A 57 8.76 5.07 2.32
CA ILE A 57 8.53 6.30 1.55
C ILE A 57 7.46 7.12 2.26
N HIS A 58 7.66 8.42 2.35
CA HIS A 58 6.63 9.37 2.75
C HIS A 58 6.57 10.52 1.75
N ALA A 59 5.54 11.35 1.84
CA ALA A 59 5.42 12.51 0.97
C ALA A 59 6.54 13.54 1.26
N ASP A 60 7.17 14.04 0.20
CA ASP A 60 8.15 15.14 0.29
C ASP A 60 7.45 16.51 0.44
N THR A 61 6.29 16.66 -0.19
CA THR A 61 5.40 17.81 0.00
C THR A 61 4.46 17.56 1.17
N PHE A 62 4.35 18.54 2.08
CA PHE A 62 3.48 18.45 3.23
C PHE A 62 2.76 19.76 3.51
N LEU A 63 1.54 19.64 4.04
CA LEU A 63 0.72 20.73 4.54
C LEU A 63 0.94 20.91 6.05
N LYS A 64 1.02 19.79 6.79
CA LYS A 64 1.16 19.79 8.26
C LYS A 64 1.80 18.49 8.75
N ARG A 65 2.45 18.54 9.92
CA ARG A 65 3.03 17.37 10.59
C ARG A 65 2.46 17.24 11.99
N TYR A 66 2.24 16.00 12.42
CA TYR A 66 1.75 15.64 13.74
C TYR A 66 2.72 14.67 14.38
N SER A 67 3.20 14.98 15.60
CA SER A 67 4.13 14.11 16.31
C SER A 67 3.44 12.81 16.68
N PHE A 68 4.13 11.67 16.53
CA PHE A 68 3.62 10.39 17.02
C PHE A 68 3.36 10.38 18.53
N ASP A 69 4.06 11.23 19.29
CA ASP A 69 3.93 11.32 20.73
C ASP A 69 2.65 12.07 21.16
N GLU A 70 2.01 12.78 20.23
CA GLU A 70 0.79 13.56 20.43
C GLU A 70 -0.43 12.87 19.80
N LEU A 71 -0.25 11.69 19.21
CA LEU A 71 -1.36 10.97 18.58
C LEU A 71 -2.30 10.36 19.61
N HIS A 72 -3.59 10.48 19.35
CA HIS A 72 -4.62 9.71 20.06
C HIS A 72 -4.29 8.20 20.08
N GLU A 73 -4.64 7.51 21.18
CA GLU A 73 -4.29 6.11 21.45
C GLU A 73 -4.57 5.16 20.27
N SER A 74 -5.72 5.31 19.61
CA SER A 74 -6.08 4.52 18.42
C SER A 74 -5.10 4.68 17.26
N LEU A 75 -4.64 5.89 16.97
CA LEU A 75 -3.69 6.17 15.91
C LEU A 75 -2.28 5.76 16.29
N TRP A 76 -1.93 5.93 17.57
CA TRP A 76 -0.69 5.42 18.12
C TRP A 76 -0.59 3.89 17.99
N HIS A 77 -1.69 3.16 18.26
CA HIS A 77 -1.75 1.71 18.07
C HIS A 77 -1.51 1.32 16.60
N ILE A 78 -2.20 1.96 15.64
CA ILE A 78 -2.00 1.73 14.20
C ILE A 78 -0.53 1.95 13.82
N THR A 79 0.05 3.06 14.28
CA THR A 79 1.43 3.44 13.98
C THR A 79 2.42 2.39 14.50
N ASN A 80 2.24 1.89 15.71
CA ASN A 80 3.12 0.87 16.29
C ASN A 80 3.01 -0.49 15.58
N VAL A 81 1.79 -0.89 15.21
CA VAL A 81 1.58 -2.13 14.46
C VAL A 81 2.31 -2.04 13.11
N LEU A 82 2.18 -0.91 12.40
CA LEU A 82 2.90 -0.69 11.14
C LEU A 82 4.41 -0.65 11.34
N LYS A 83 4.89 0.10 12.33
CA LYS A 83 6.32 0.22 12.64
C LYS A 83 6.95 -1.13 12.94
N HIS A 84 6.28 -1.99 13.69
CA HIS A 84 6.77 -3.32 13.98
C HIS A 84 7.07 -4.12 12.69
N TYR A 85 6.19 -4.06 11.69
CA TYR A 85 6.39 -4.78 10.43
C TYR A 85 7.48 -4.16 9.55
N ILE A 86 7.58 -2.83 9.55
CA ILE A 86 8.67 -2.11 8.89
C ILE A 86 10.02 -2.51 9.46
N ASP A 87 10.12 -2.60 10.78
CA ASP A 87 11.36 -2.92 11.48
C ASP A 87 11.75 -4.41 11.32
N THR A 88 10.78 -5.30 11.07
CA THR A 88 11.06 -6.74 10.83
C THR A 88 11.49 -7.06 9.41
N ASP A 89 11.11 -6.24 8.44
CA ASP A 89 11.44 -6.45 7.02
C ASP A 89 12.71 -5.68 6.65
N SER A 90 13.66 -6.38 6.02
CA SER A 90 14.93 -5.74 5.61
C SER A 90 14.74 -4.72 4.49
N LEU A 91 13.77 -4.94 3.59
CA LEU A 91 13.44 -4.06 2.47
C LEU A 91 11.93 -3.86 2.45
N ASN A 92 11.49 -2.61 2.44
CA ASN A 92 10.08 -2.24 2.46
C ASN A 92 9.70 -1.58 1.14
N PHE A 93 8.78 -2.21 0.40
CA PHE A 93 8.22 -1.63 -0.83
C PHE A 93 6.82 -1.07 -0.59
N THR A 94 6.34 -1.14 0.64
CA THR A 94 4.99 -0.77 1.03
C THR A 94 4.94 0.70 1.44
N LEU A 95 4.03 1.45 0.83
CA LEU A 95 3.63 2.80 1.22
C LEU A 95 2.25 2.73 1.91
N PRO A 96 2.19 2.77 3.25
CA PRO A 96 0.94 2.93 3.96
C PRO A 96 0.47 4.38 3.89
N VAL A 97 -0.80 4.58 3.55
CA VAL A 97 -1.46 5.89 3.49
C VAL A 97 -2.67 5.88 4.40
N LEU A 98 -2.71 6.80 5.35
CA LEU A 98 -3.82 7.00 6.26
C LEU A 98 -4.75 8.09 5.70
N GLY A 99 -6.03 7.75 5.58
CA GLY A 99 -7.09 8.73 5.34
C GLY A 99 -7.84 8.99 6.64
N VAL A 100 -8.07 10.26 6.95
CA VAL A 100 -8.87 10.71 8.10
C VAL A 100 -10.11 11.42 7.55
N PHE A 101 -11.28 10.82 7.76
CA PHE A 101 -12.53 11.23 7.12
C PHE A 101 -13.42 12.13 7.97
N LYS A 102 -13.24 12.08 9.29
CA LYS A 102 -13.94 12.88 10.28
C LYS A 102 -12.91 13.56 11.19
N ASP A 103 -13.20 14.77 11.61
CA ASP A 103 -12.37 15.50 12.58
C ASP A 103 -12.52 14.83 13.95
N GLN A 104 -11.61 13.89 14.20
CA GLN A 104 -11.56 13.02 15.37
C GLN A 104 -10.10 12.67 15.63
N PHE A 105 -9.82 12.18 16.84
CA PHE A 105 -8.47 11.74 17.23
C PHE A 105 -7.43 12.87 17.21
N GLU A 106 -7.89 14.12 17.37
CA GLU A 106 -7.05 15.34 17.33
C GLU A 106 -6.32 15.52 15.99
N LEU A 107 -6.84 14.89 14.93
CA LEU A 107 -6.36 15.03 13.56
C LEU A 107 -7.43 15.66 12.66
N GLU A 108 -6.99 16.62 11.87
CA GLU A 108 -7.81 17.19 10.80
C GLU A 108 -8.14 16.13 9.75
N THR A 109 -9.25 16.31 9.04
CA THR A 109 -9.53 15.48 7.87
C THR A 109 -8.46 15.67 6.80
N GLY A 110 -8.08 14.60 6.10
CA GLY A 110 -7.02 14.65 5.10
C GLY A 110 -6.39 13.29 4.81
N PHE A 111 -5.38 13.30 3.94
CA PHE A 111 -4.55 12.14 3.64
C PHE A 111 -3.12 12.34 4.14
N TYR A 112 -2.57 11.25 4.67
CA TYR A 112 -1.35 11.27 5.45
C TYR A 112 -0.43 10.10 5.07
N THR A 113 0.86 10.37 5.07
CA THR A 113 1.92 9.34 5.04
C THR A 113 2.65 9.27 6.37
N PHE A 114 3.30 8.15 6.63
CA PHE A 114 4.03 7.92 7.89
C PHE A 114 5.53 8.12 7.68
N ASP A 115 6.11 9.09 8.39
CA ASP A 115 7.55 9.27 8.53
C ASP A 115 7.99 8.62 9.84
N PHE A 116 8.30 7.32 9.78
CA PHE A 116 8.69 6.54 10.96
C PHE A 116 10.09 6.89 11.48
N GLU A 117 10.94 7.45 10.63
CA GLU A 117 12.31 7.85 10.99
C GLU A 117 12.27 9.08 11.90
N ASN A 118 11.54 10.11 11.49
CA ASN A 118 11.38 11.34 12.26
C ASN A 118 10.18 11.31 13.22
N ARG A 119 9.42 10.21 13.24
CA ARG A 119 8.24 9.98 14.10
C ARG A 119 7.11 11.00 13.88
N TYR A 120 6.80 11.25 12.61
CA TYR A 120 5.71 12.16 12.23
C TYR A 120 4.68 11.48 11.35
N LEU A 121 3.42 11.85 11.57
CA LEU A 121 2.37 11.70 10.58
C LEU A 121 2.35 12.96 9.72
N VAL A 122 2.51 12.80 8.41
CA VAL A 122 2.70 13.89 7.46
C VAL A 122 1.44 14.07 6.63
N LYS A 123 0.68 15.13 6.89
CA LYS A 123 -0.48 15.53 6.07
C LYS A 123 0.05 16.09 4.77
N TYR A 124 -0.34 15.50 3.64
CA TYR A 124 0.11 15.97 2.32
C TYR A 124 -1.04 16.45 1.44
N GLN A 125 -2.29 16.12 1.79
CA GLN A 125 -3.44 16.49 0.97
C GLN A 125 -4.71 16.64 1.82
N GLU A 126 -5.53 17.62 1.44
CA GLU A 126 -6.89 17.82 1.95
C GLU A 126 -7.89 16.91 1.24
N ILE A 127 -8.98 16.56 1.92
CA ILE A 127 -10.08 15.85 1.27
C ILE A 127 -10.84 16.81 0.35
N ASP A 128 -11.01 16.43 -0.91
CA ASP A 128 -11.91 17.11 -1.83
C ASP A 128 -13.35 16.60 -1.63
N ASP A 129 -14.19 17.46 -1.04
CA ASP A 129 -15.59 17.18 -0.74
C ASP A 129 -16.45 16.93 -2.00
N SER A 130 -16.00 17.38 -3.16
CA SER A 130 -16.71 17.21 -4.44
C SER A 130 -16.60 15.80 -5.02
N VAL A 131 -15.69 14.97 -4.49
CA VAL A 131 -15.46 13.60 -4.97
C VAL A 131 -16.58 12.67 -4.50
N GLU A 132 -17.42 12.25 -5.43
CA GLU A 132 -18.56 11.34 -5.16
C GLU A 132 -18.14 10.01 -4.52
N LEU A 133 -16.97 9.47 -4.90
CA LEU A 133 -16.44 8.21 -4.36
C LEU A 133 -16.27 8.25 -2.84
N LEU A 134 -15.95 9.41 -2.25
CA LEU A 134 -15.72 9.56 -0.82
C LEU A 134 -17.00 9.66 0.00
N GLN A 135 -18.12 10.08 -0.60
CA GLN A 135 -19.37 10.33 0.11
C GLN A 135 -19.89 9.13 0.92
N PRO A 136 -20.02 7.90 0.35
CA PRO A 136 -20.45 6.74 1.12
C PRO A 136 -19.42 6.33 2.18
N ILE A 137 -18.13 6.46 1.87
CA ILE A 137 -17.04 6.07 2.77
C ILE A 137 -17.05 6.91 4.05
N ARG A 138 -17.14 8.24 3.91
CA ARG A 138 -17.06 9.18 5.05
C ARG A 138 -18.29 9.12 5.97
N ARG A 139 -19.44 8.65 5.46
CA ARG A 139 -20.63 8.43 6.28
C ARG A 139 -20.44 7.28 7.25
N GLU A 140 -19.76 6.22 6.82
CA GLU A 140 -19.63 4.97 7.57
C GLU A 140 -18.33 4.88 8.38
N PHE A 141 -17.23 5.46 7.86
CA PHE A 141 -15.89 5.25 8.41
C PHE A 141 -15.24 6.54 8.88
N HIS A 142 -14.32 6.40 9.83
CA HIS A 142 -13.54 7.51 10.40
C HIS A 142 -12.14 7.55 9.80
N LEU A 143 -11.56 6.37 9.54
CA LEU A 143 -10.24 6.24 8.95
C LEU A 143 -10.23 5.25 7.80
N SER A 144 -9.23 5.37 6.94
CA SER A 144 -8.79 4.31 6.04
C SER A 144 -7.29 4.11 6.15
N LEU A 145 -6.83 2.88 6.07
CA LEU A 145 -5.42 2.53 5.91
C LEU A 145 -5.24 1.81 4.57
N SER A 146 -4.64 2.51 3.61
CA SER A 146 -4.42 2.03 2.24
C SER A 146 -2.97 1.60 2.08
N PHE A 147 -2.73 0.45 1.44
CA PHE A 147 -1.41 -0.10 1.18
C PHE A 147 -1.09 -0.02 -0.30
N PHE A 148 -0.03 0.71 -0.61
CA PHE A 148 0.48 0.89 -1.96
C PHE A 148 1.81 0.16 -2.12
N LEU A 149 2.03 -0.42 -3.29
CA LEU A 149 3.33 -0.87 -3.73
C LEU A 149 4.06 0.28 -4.42
N SER A 150 5.25 0.63 -3.93
CA SER A 150 6.20 1.44 -4.67
C SER A 150 6.83 0.62 -5.78
N ILE A 151 6.26 0.73 -6.98
CA ILE A 151 6.72 -0.01 -8.15
C ILE A 151 8.16 0.39 -8.48
N GLU A 152 8.47 1.68 -8.39
CA GLU A 152 9.78 2.24 -8.70
C GLU A 152 10.85 1.66 -7.79
N GLU A 153 10.64 1.66 -6.47
CA GLU A 153 11.62 1.10 -5.52
C GLU A 153 11.74 -0.42 -5.65
N ALA A 154 10.61 -1.12 -5.75
CA ALA A 154 10.62 -2.57 -5.88
C ALA A 154 11.40 -3.02 -7.13
N VAL A 155 11.15 -2.35 -8.26
CA VAL A 155 11.85 -2.66 -9.52
C VAL A 155 13.30 -2.18 -9.48
N PHE A 156 13.58 -1.05 -8.85
CA PHE A 156 14.96 -0.58 -8.68
C PHE A 156 15.78 -1.54 -7.82
N ILE A 157 15.21 -2.14 -6.77
CA ILE A 157 15.95 -3.01 -5.84
C ILE A 157 16.02 -4.45 -6.33
N LEU A 158 14.91 -5.04 -6.77
CA LEU A 158 14.81 -6.47 -7.11
C LEU A 158 14.59 -6.73 -8.61
N GLY A 159 14.63 -5.70 -9.45
CA GLY A 159 14.24 -5.81 -10.85
C GLY A 159 12.75 -6.16 -10.99
N ARG A 160 12.36 -6.75 -12.12
CA ARG A 160 10.94 -7.07 -12.40
C ARG A 160 10.29 -7.98 -11.34
N GLN A 161 11.08 -8.82 -10.68
CA GLN A 161 10.63 -9.69 -9.59
C GLN A 161 10.13 -8.88 -8.38
N GLY A 162 10.69 -7.70 -8.14
CA GLY A 162 10.25 -6.83 -7.04
C GLY A 162 8.79 -6.48 -7.09
N TYR A 163 8.19 -6.38 -8.29
CA TYR A 163 6.75 -6.22 -8.41
C TYR A 163 5.99 -7.34 -7.69
N ARG A 164 6.35 -8.61 -7.97
CA ARG A 164 5.70 -9.77 -7.35
C ARG A 164 6.02 -9.85 -5.86
N ASP A 165 7.28 -9.67 -5.49
CA ASP A 165 7.72 -9.81 -4.10
C ASP A 165 7.09 -8.73 -3.21
N GLY A 166 6.94 -7.50 -3.73
CA GLY A 166 6.20 -6.43 -3.06
C GLY A 166 4.71 -6.71 -2.88
N LEU A 167 4.05 -7.35 -3.86
CA LEU A 167 2.65 -7.80 -3.69
C LEU A 167 2.52 -8.84 -2.56
N VAL A 168 3.47 -9.77 -2.47
CA VAL A 168 3.50 -10.78 -1.40
C VAL A 168 3.71 -10.11 -0.05
N GLN A 169 4.70 -9.22 0.07
CA GLN A 169 4.95 -8.45 1.29
C GLN A 169 3.69 -7.71 1.77
N ILE A 170 3.01 -6.99 0.87
CA ILE A 170 1.77 -6.26 1.23
C ILE A 170 0.67 -7.22 1.66
N GLY A 171 0.54 -8.38 1.01
CA GLY A 171 -0.41 -9.41 1.42
C GLY A 171 -0.17 -9.92 2.85
N GLU A 172 1.09 -10.16 3.20
CA GLU A 172 1.49 -10.56 4.56
C GLU A 172 1.22 -9.47 5.59
N TRP A 173 1.63 -8.23 5.28
CA TRP A 173 1.37 -7.07 6.12
C TRP A 173 -0.12 -6.88 6.36
N PHE A 174 -0.90 -6.88 5.28
CA PHE A 174 -2.35 -6.69 5.34
C PHE A 174 -3.01 -7.72 6.27
N GLY A 175 -2.67 -9.01 6.13
CA GLY A 175 -3.22 -10.06 6.99
C GLY A 175 -2.85 -9.88 8.47
N LYS A 176 -1.61 -9.49 8.74
CA LYS A 176 -1.10 -9.30 10.11
C LYS A 176 -1.66 -8.02 10.77
N VAL A 177 -1.65 -6.90 10.04
CA VAL A 177 -2.20 -5.61 10.48
C VAL A 177 -3.70 -5.72 10.74
N THR A 178 -4.47 -6.31 9.83
CA THR A 178 -5.92 -6.52 10.06
C THR A 178 -6.17 -7.34 11.32
N SER A 179 -5.46 -8.44 11.50
CA SER A 179 -5.61 -9.30 12.69
C SER A 179 -5.39 -8.52 14.00
N HIS A 180 -4.36 -7.66 14.07
CA HIS A 180 -4.11 -6.84 15.26
C HIS A 180 -5.17 -5.75 15.44
N LEU A 181 -5.48 -5.02 14.36
CA LEU A 181 -6.43 -3.91 14.44
C LEU A 181 -7.85 -4.36 14.76
N THR A 182 -8.28 -5.58 14.39
CA THR A 182 -9.62 -6.10 14.74
C THR A 182 -9.84 -6.29 16.24
N LEU A 183 -8.77 -6.39 17.04
CA LEU A 183 -8.87 -6.49 18.49
C LEU A 183 -9.38 -5.18 19.11
N VAL A 184 -9.01 -4.04 18.52
CA VAL A 184 -9.29 -2.70 19.05
C VAL A 184 -10.38 -1.98 18.25
N HIS A 185 -10.47 -2.26 16.95
CA HIS A 185 -11.30 -1.52 16.01
C HIS A 185 -12.32 -2.39 15.27
N TRP A 186 -13.40 -1.76 14.80
CA TRP A 186 -14.25 -2.35 13.79
C TRP A 186 -13.68 -2.06 12.40
N LEU A 187 -13.37 -3.13 11.66
CA LEU A 187 -12.75 -3.05 10.36
C LEU A 187 -13.69 -3.55 9.27
N ARG A 188 -13.65 -2.91 8.11
CA ARG A 188 -14.29 -3.40 6.89
C ARG A 188 -13.36 -3.24 5.70
N THR A 189 -13.39 -4.24 4.82
CA THR A 189 -12.75 -4.14 3.51
C THR A 189 -13.87 -4.01 2.48
N ILE A 190 -13.85 -2.92 1.74
CA ILE A 190 -14.77 -2.70 0.62
C ILE A 190 -13.96 -2.69 -0.66
N PHE A 191 -14.58 -3.16 -1.74
CA PHE A 191 -13.99 -3.00 -3.06
C PHE A 191 -14.02 -1.53 -3.44
N ILE A 192 -12.87 -1.00 -3.84
CA ILE A 192 -12.74 0.33 -4.41
C ILE A 192 -11.90 0.22 -5.68
N PRO A 193 -12.32 0.82 -6.80
CA PRO A 193 -11.51 0.86 -8.01
C PRO A 193 -10.14 1.51 -7.75
N ASP A 194 -9.06 0.80 -8.07
CA ASP A 194 -7.70 1.19 -7.75
C ASP A 194 -7.30 2.56 -8.31
N GLN A 195 -7.64 2.82 -9.58
CA GLN A 195 -7.25 4.06 -10.26
C GLN A 195 -7.95 5.30 -9.67
N PRO A 196 -9.29 5.33 -9.56
CA PRO A 196 -9.98 6.40 -8.84
C PRO A 196 -9.48 6.57 -7.41
N TRP A 197 -9.25 5.49 -6.66
CA TRP A 197 -8.79 5.59 -5.27
C TRP A 197 -7.43 6.26 -5.17
N THR A 198 -6.47 5.81 -5.98
CA THR A 198 -5.12 6.37 -6.01
C THR A 198 -5.14 7.86 -6.41
N TYR A 199 -6.00 8.25 -7.35
CA TYR A 199 -6.19 9.64 -7.74
C TYR A 199 -6.75 10.48 -6.59
N VAL A 200 -7.77 9.98 -5.89
CA VAL A 200 -8.38 10.66 -4.73
C VAL A 200 -7.35 10.88 -3.62
N LEU A 201 -6.50 9.89 -3.37
CA LEU A 201 -5.38 10.02 -2.43
C LEU A 201 -4.21 10.86 -2.96
N GLY A 202 -4.31 11.43 -4.17
CA GLY A 202 -3.28 12.25 -4.84
C GLY A 202 -1.93 11.59 -5.01
N LEU A 203 -1.94 10.27 -5.20
CA LEU A 203 -0.73 9.49 -5.42
C LEU A 203 -0.47 9.33 -6.93
N ASN A 204 0.81 9.17 -7.28
CA ASN A 204 1.20 8.97 -8.67
C ASN A 204 0.93 7.51 -9.11
N LEU A 205 -0.17 7.34 -9.85
CA LEU A 205 -0.62 6.08 -10.46
C LEU A 205 0.45 5.32 -11.28
N ARG A 206 1.47 6.01 -11.81
CA ARG A 206 2.54 5.37 -12.60
C ARG A 206 3.68 4.83 -11.75
N LYS A 207 3.77 5.26 -10.49
CA LYS A 207 4.84 4.89 -9.55
C LYS A 207 4.33 4.03 -8.40
N GLN A 208 3.06 4.20 -8.04
CA GLN A 208 2.41 3.57 -6.90
C GLN A 208 1.24 2.72 -7.39
N PHE A 209 1.14 1.49 -6.90
CA PHE A 209 0.02 0.59 -7.21
C PHE A 209 -0.78 0.28 -5.95
N HIS A 210 -2.05 0.66 -5.94
CA HIS A 210 -2.96 0.34 -4.83
C HIS A 210 -3.21 -1.17 -4.77
N ILE A 211 -3.02 -1.77 -3.60
CA ILE A 211 -3.25 -3.22 -3.40
C ILE A 211 -4.49 -3.48 -2.57
N LYS A 212 -4.59 -2.82 -1.41
CA LYS A 212 -5.66 -3.02 -0.44
C LYS A 212 -5.88 -1.78 0.40
N THR A 213 -7.13 -1.62 0.84
CA THR A 213 -7.50 -0.63 1.85
C THR A 213 -8.32 -1.29 2.96
N ILE A 214 -8.01 -0.92 4.20
CA ILE A 214 -8.80 -1.23 5.39
C ILE A 214 -9.56 0.03 5.77
N PHE A 215 -10.86 -0.08 5.99
CA PHE A 215 -11.67 1.00 6.55
C PHE A 215 -11.94 0.74 8.02
N ILE A 216 -11.86 1.80 8.83
CA ILE A 216 -11.99 1.75 10.28
C ILE A 216 -13.16 2.66 10.68
N GLY A 217 -14.14 2.09 11.37
CA GLY A 217 -15.32 2.82 11.86
C GLY A 217 -15.66 2.45 13.30
N GLU A 218 -16.78 2.95 13.79
CA GLU A 218 -17.31 2.62 15.12
C GLU A 218 -17.93 1.22 15.14
N LYS A 219 -17.71 0.48 16.24
CA LYS A 219 -18.52 -0.71 16.54
C LYS A 219 -19.95 -0.23 16.79
N LYS A 220 -20.89 -0.66 15.96
CA LYS A 220 -22.32 -0.53 16.24
C LYS A 220 -22.75 -1.47 17.36
#